data_AF-A0AAE3SE32-F1
#
_entry.id   AF-A0AAE3SE32-F1
#
_cell.length_a   1.000
_cell.length_b   1.000
_cell.length_c   1.000
_cell.angle_alpha   90.00
_cell.angle_beta   90.00
_cell.angle_gamma   90.00
#
_symmetry.space_group_name_H-M   'P 1'
#
loop_
_entity.id
_entity.type
_entity.pdbx_description
1 polymer ?
#
loop_
_entity_poly.entity_id
_entity_poly.type
_entity_poly.pdbx_seq_one_letter_code
_entity_poly.pdbx_strand_id
1 'polypeptide(L)'
;MSSDYSYTYYKTSNTNEYDLYEIPVSFIQEITDTSVYHLKYIRNWNNYVEKKTDTIKFKFDQGHLNNSDIYFTKDVSKSFLFAQRRVYINGSKNYTVYKFYNAPQMMDAGEAYFWTPEFGVILIRSLYWENIMKLECHKSESLSKELDQLCTMVLFDKSNFFNSIDNIDFE
;
A
#
# COMPACT_ATOMS: atom_id res chain seq x y z
N MET A 1 -5.90 -0.56 -23.03
CA MET A 1 -4.55 -0.35 -22.47
C MET A 1 -4.43 -1.24 -21.26
N SER A 2 -3.57 -2.25 -21.32
CA SER A 2 -3.28 -3.08 -20.14
C SER A 2 -2.55 -2.20 -19.12
N SER A 3 -2.95 -2.24 -17.85
CA SER A 3 -2.22 -1.54 -16.80
C SER A 3 -0.96 -2.32 -16.45
N ASP A 4 0.19 -1.65 -16.41
CA ASP A 4 1.50 -2.26 -16.09
C ASP A 4 1.54 -2.90 -14.68
N TYR A 5 0.55 -2.61 -13.83
CA TYR A 5 0.41 -3.11 -12.47
C TYR A 5 -1.06 -3.37 -12.10
N SER A 6 -1.29 -4.18 -11.08
CA SER A 6 -2.60 -4.41 -10.44
C SER A 6 -2.46 -4.61 -8.94
N TYR A 7 -3.55 -4.46 -8.18
CA TYR A 7 -3.64 -5.05 -6.85
C TYR A 7 -4.44 -6.35 -6.91
N THR A 8 -3.86 -7.42 -6.40
CA THR A 8 -4.57 -8.68 -6.17
C THR A 8 -5.10 -8.70 -4.75
N TYR A 9 -6.43 -8.85 -4.63
CA TYR A 9 -7.11 -8.93 -3.36
C TYR A 9 -7.17 -10.38 -2.88
N TYR A 10 -6.76 -10.61 -1.64
CA TYR A 10 -6.85 -11.88 -0.94
C TYR A 10 -7.83 -11.68 0.23
N LYS A 11 -9.01 -12.28 0.10
CA LYS A 11 -10.01 -12.35 1.18
C LYS A 11 -9.94 -13.72 1.83
N THR A 12 -9.84 -13.82 3.15
CA THR A 12 -10.27 -15.06 3.80
C THR A 12 -11.78 -14.99 3.98
N SER A 13 -12.50 -15.88 3.32
CA SER A 13 -13.90 -16.14 3.65
C SER A 13 -13.97 -17.08 4.85
N ASN A 14 -15.11 -17.06 5.57
CA ASN A 14 -15.39 -18.00 6.67
C ASN A 14 -15.37 -19.48 6.23
N THR A 15 -15.23 -19.76 4.92
CA THR A 15 -15.20 -21.09 4.31
C THR A 15 -13.80 -21.55 3.87
N ASN A 16 -12.72 -20.85 4.24
CA ASN A 16 -11.33 -21.11 3.78
C ASN A 16 -11.12 -20.94 2.27
N GLU A 17 -12.06 -20.32 1.56
CA GLU A 17 -11.91 -20.01 0.13
C GLU A 17 -11.41 -18.57 -0.06
N TYR A 18 -10.40 -18.39 -0.91
CA TYR A 18 -9.87 -17.07 -1.23
C TYR A 18 -10.61 -16.48 -2.43
N ASP A 19 -11.41 -15.43 -2.20
CA ASP A 19 -11.95 -14.62 -3.29
C ASP A 19 -10.82 -13.78 -3.88
N LEU A 20 -10.32 -14.17 -5.06
CA LEU A 20 -9.32 -13.44 -5.81
C LEU A 20 -10.00 -12.52 -6.82
N TYR A 21 -9.81 -11.22 -6.69
CA TYR A 21 -10.12 -10.28 -7.75
C TYR A 21 -8.97 -9.29 -7.95
N GLU A 22 -8.69 -9.00 -9.21
CA GLU A 22 -7.64 -8.08 -9.62
C GLU A 22 -8.21 -6.68 -9.86
N ILE A 23 -7.58 -5.68 -9.27
CA ILE A 23 -7.89 -4.28 -9.51
C ILE A 23 -6.77 -3.70 -10.38
N PRO A 24 -7.02 -3.38 -11.67
CA PRO A 24 -6.01 -2.78 -12.52
C PRO A 24 -5.66 -1.37 -12.03
N VAL A 25 -4.36 -1.08 -11.93
CA VAL A 25 -3.86 0.23 -11.47
C VAL A 25 -2.82 0.77 -12.44
N SER A 26 -3.03 2.00 -12.90
CA SER A 26 -2.04 2.71 -13.70
C SER A 26 -1.27 3.67 -12.80
N PHE A 27 0.04 3.42 -12.65
CA PHE A 27 0.93 4.25 -11.84
C PHE A 27 1.51 5.40 -12.67
N ILE A 28 1.54 6.58 -12.05
CA ILE A 28 2.31 7.75 -12.48
C ILE A 28 3.13 8.13 -11.24
N GLN A 29 4.27 7.47 -11.03
CA GLN A 29 5.18 7.90 -9.98
C GLN A 29 5.97 9.10 -10.47
N GLU A 30 5.95 10.19 -9.72
CA GLU A 30 6.73 11.39 -10.00
C GLU A 30 7.58 11.69 -8.76
N ILE A 31 8.89 11.52 -8.86
CA ILE A 31 9.81 11.88 -7.78
C ILE A 31 10.21 13.33 -8.04
N THR A 32 9.72 14.26 -7.22
CA THR A 32 10.01 15.69 -7.42
C THR A 32 11.27 16.13 -6.69
N ASP A 33 11.60 15.55 -5.52
CA ASP A 33 12.80 15.87 -4.72
C ASP A 33 13.27 14.67 -3.87
N THR A 34 14.54 14.67 -3.40
CA THR A 34 15.18 13.52 -2.72
C THR A 34 14.56 13.11 -1.38
N SER A 35 13.72 13.95 -0.76
CA SER A 35 13.05 13.67 0.50
C SER A 35 11.53 13.65 0.42
N VAL A 36 10.93 14.08 -0.70
CA VAL A 36 9.48 14.19 -0.89
C VAL A 36 9.03 13.32 -2.06
N TYR A 37 8.28 12.27 -1.75
CA TYR A 37 7.82 11.30 -2.75
C TYR A 37 6.38 11.58 -3.14
N HIS A 38 6.14 11.80 -4.44
CA HIS A 38 4.79 11.92 -5.01
C HIS A 38 4.40 10.63 -5.75
N LEU A 39 3.54 9.81 -5.15
CA LEU A 39 2.95 8.66 -5.84
C LEU A 39 1.56 9.03 -6.32
N LYS A 40 1.37 9.18 -7.64
CA LYS A 40 0.05 9.31 -8.24
C LYS A 40 -0.35 7.97 -8.83
N TYR A 41 -1.46 7.38 -8.41
CA TYR A 41 -2.03 6.24 -9.14
C TYR A 41 -3.48 6.46 -9.49
N ILE A 42 -3.85 5.88 -10.64
CA ILE A 42 -5.20 5.87 -11.18
C ILE A 42 -5.78 4.48 -10.90
N ARG A 43 -6.69 4.41 -9.92
CA ARG A 43 -7.44 3.19 -9.61
C ARG A 43 -8.70 3.18 -10.47
N ASN A 44 -8.82 2.18 -11.34
CA ASN A 44 -9.99 1.97 -12.16
C ASN A 44 -10.89 0.94 -11.47
N TRP A 45 -11.96 1.41 -10.83
CA TRP A 45 -13.03 0.52 -10.39
C TRP A 45 -13.97 0.29 -11.57
N ASN A 46 -14.07 -0.96 -11.98
CA ASN A 46 -15.06 -1.38 -12.97
C ASN A 46 -16.07 -2.26 -12.25
N ASN A 47 -17.03 -1.62 -11.57
CA ASN A 47 -18.15 -2.34 -11.01
C ASN A 47 -19.23 -2.44 -12.11
N TYR A 48 -20.11 -3.44 -12.06
CA TYR A 48 -21.18 -3.67 -13.06
C TYR A 48 -22.06 -2.44 -13.37
N VAL A 49 -21.98 -1.38 -12.56
CA VAL A 49 -22.86 -0.20 -12.60
C VAL A 49 -22.13 1.07 -13.09
N GLU A 50 -20.83 1.24 -12.82
CA GLU A 50 -20.11 2.47 -13.18
C GLU A 50 -18.60 2.24 -13.25
N LYS A 51 -17.96 2.89 -14.25
CA LYS A 51 -16.50 2.99 -14.33
C LYS A 51 -16.05 4.21 -13.54
N LYS A 52 -15.50 4.00 -12.35
CA LYS A 52 -14.96 5.07 -11.51
C LYS A 52 -13.44 5.10 -11.58
N THR A 53 -12.89 6.31 -11.72
CA THR A 53 -11.46 6.56 -11.80
C THR A 53 -11.03 7.41 -10.60
N ASP A 54 -10.28 6.81 -9.69
CA ASP A 54 -9.78 7.46 -8.48
C ASP A 54 -8.29 7.78 -8.63
N THR A 55 -7.91 9.04 -8.46
CA THR A 55 -6.49 9.47 -8.42
C THR A 55 -6.00 9.63 -6.99
N ILE A 56 -5.12 8.75 -6.53
CA ILE A 56 -4.55 8.82 -5.18
C ILE A 56 -3.16 9.44 -5.26
N LYS A 57 -2.84 10.40 -4.37
CA LYS A 57 -1.60 11.18 -4.36
C LYS A 57 -0.89 11.09 -3.01
N PHE A 58 0.07 10.19 -2.88
CA PHE A 58 0.90 10.15 -1.67
C PHE A 58 1.90 11.28 -1.74
N LYS A 59 2.01 12.06 -0.66
CA LYS A 59 3.15 12.94 -0.42
C LYS A 59 3.80 12.42 0.86
N PHE A 60 5.02 11.96 0.75
CA PHE A 60 5.76 11.45 1.91
C PHE A 60 7.04 12.23 2.08
N ASP A 61 7.20 12.88 3.24
CA ASP A 61 8.40 13.63 3.60
C ASP A 61 9.20 12.86 4.66
N GLN A 62 10.33 12.28 4.24
CA GLN A 62 11.19 11.53 5.17
C GLN A 62 11.74 12.37 6.33
N GLY A 63 11.85 13.69 6.16
CA GLY A 63 12.29 14.61 7.22
C GLY A 63 11.23 14.85 8.29
N HIS A 64 9.95 14.55 7.99
CA HIS A 64 8.81 14.83 8.83
C HIS A 64 7.88 13.60 8.92
N LEU A 65 8.42 12.47 9.39
CA LEU A 65 7.70 11.19 9.47
C LEU A 65 6.37 11.30 10.23
N ASN A 66 6.32 12.10 11.30
CA ASN A 66 5.11 12.28 12.12
C ASN A 66 4.09 13.27 11.49
N ASN A 67 4.49 14.08 10.50
CA ASN A 67 3.66 15.10 9.85
C ASN A 67 3.58 14.88 8.32
N SER A 68 3.71 13.63 7.87
CA SER A 68 3.60 13.31 6.45
C SER A 68 2.15 13.37 6.01
N ASP A 69 1.74 14.46 5.37
CA ASP A 69 0.40 14.57 4.79
C ASP A 69 0.25 13.63 3.58
N ILE A 70 -0.52 12.55 3.73
CA ILE A 70 -0.84 11.66 2.62
C ILE A 70 -2.21 12.03 2.05
N TYR A 71 -2.28 12.44 0.77
CA TYR A 71 -3.52 12.93 0.15
C TYR A 71 -4.22 11.84 -0.70
N PHE A 72 -5.47 11.52 -0.36
CA PHE A 72 -6.31 10.67 -1.21
C PHE A 72 -7.29 11.55 -1.98
N THR A 73 -7.39 11.33 -3.31
CA THR A 73 -8.49 11.77 -4.21
C THR A 73 -9.33 12.99 -3.81
N LYS A 74 -9.24 14.04 -4.63
CA LYS A 74 -10.35 14.92 -5.03
C LYS A 74 -11.32 15.40 -3.92
N ASP A 75 -10.78 15.89 -2.80
CA ASP A 75 -11.43 16.71 -1.76
C ASP A 75 -11.63 16.07 -0.36
N VAL A 76 -11.11 14.86 -0.09
CA VAL A 76 -11.10 14.33 1.29
C VAL A 76 -9.68 13.97 1.72
N SER A 77 -9.05 14.85 2.50
CA SER A 77 -7.82 14.52 3.21
C SER A 77 -8.11 13.38 4.19
N LYS A 78 -7.59 12.19 3.92
CA LYS A 78 -7.48 11.14 4.93
C LYS A 78 -6.16 11.36 5.67
N SER A 79 -6.20 11.41 7.00
CA SER A 79 -5.00 11.46 7.81
C SER A 79 -4.38 10.06 7.88
N PHE A 80 -3.11 9.96 7.51
CA PHE A 80 -2.32 8.75 7.69
C PHE A 80 -1.39 8.95 8.86
N LEU A 81 -1.35 7.97 9.75
CA LEU A 81 -0.47 7.97 10.90
C LEU A 81 0.72 7.08 10.56
N PHE A 82 1.92 7.64 10.58
CA PHE A 82 3.13 6.84 10.49
C PHE A 82 3.24 5.94 11.72
N ALA A 83 3.46 4.65 11.48
CA ALA A 83 3.56 3.65 12.54
C ALA A 83 5.01 3.26 12.78
N GLN A 84 5.64 2.73 11.73
CA GLN A 84 6.95 2.12 11.83
C GLN A 84 7.61 2.10 10.46
N ARG A 85 8.95 2.02 10.43
CA ARG A 85 9.70 1.73 9.21
C ARG A 85 10.62 0.54 9.42
N ARG A 86 10.89 -0.18 8.34
CA ARG A 86 11.85 -1.29 8.34
C ARG A 86 12.62 -1.36 7.03
N VAL A 87 13.87 -1.80 7.15
CA VAL A 87 14.70 -2.13 5.99
C VAL A 87 14.68 -3.64 5.74
N TYR A 88 14.39 -4.02 4.50
CA TYR A 88 14.44 -5.40 4.00
C TYR A 88 15.56 -5.53 2.96
N ILE A 89 16.31 -6.63 3.03
CA ILE A 89 17.41 -6.91 2.10
C ILE A 89 16.92 -7.94 1.09
N ASN A 90 16.65 -7.51 -0.14
CA ASN A 90 16.24 -8.40 -1.22
C ASN A 90 17.37 -8.51 -2.26
N GLY A 91 18.13 -9.60 -2.18
CA GLY A 91 19.34 -9.78 -2.97
C GLY A 91 20.42 -8.77 -2.59
N SER A 92 20.82 -7.93 -3.55
CA SER A 92 21.82 -6.87 -3.35
C SER A 92 21.22 -5.50 -3.03
N LYS A 93 19.89 -5.37 -3.02
CA LYS A 93 19.20 -4.11 -2.76
C LYS A 93 18.58 -4.07 -1.37
N ASN A 94 18.58 -2.87 -0.80
CA ASN A 94 17.91 -2.57 0.45
C ASN A 94 16.64 -1.77 0.17
N TYR A 95 15.51 -2.28 0.67
CA TYR A 95 14.20 -1.64 0.55
C TYR A 95 13.79 -1.09 1.90
N THR A 96 13.50 0.21 1.96
CA THR A 96 12.91 0.81 3.17
C THR A 96 11.40 0.84 3.04
N VAL A 97 10.74 -0.02 3.79
CA VAL A 97 9.28 -0.12 3.85
C VAL A 97 8.78 0.65 5.06
N TYR A 98 7.87 1.59 4.79
CA TYR A 98 7.19 2.40 5.77
C TYR A 98 5.78 1.85 5.94
N LYS A 99 5.35 1.75 7.19
CA LYS A 99 4.01 1.32 7.58
C LYS A 99 3.23 2.53 8.05
N PHE A 100 2.07 2.72 7.46
CA PHE A 100 1.14 3.78 7.82
C PHE A 100 -0.21 3.18 8.15
N TYR A 101 -0.94 3.82 9.05
CA TYR A 101 -2.34 3.52 9.29
C TYR A 101 -3.21 4.61 8.69
N ASN A 102 -4.18 4.20 7.89
CA ASN A 102 -5.34 5.02 7.61
C ASN A 102 -6.30 4.79 8.78
N ALA A 103 -6.36 5.73 9.74
CA ALA A 103 -7.29 5.64 10.86
C ALA A 103 -8.44 6.64 10.63
N PRO A 104 -9.57 6.20 10.05
CA PRO A 104 -10.82 6.94 10.16
C PRO A 104 -11.35 6.73 11.58
N GLN A 105 -12.08 7.67 12.14
CA GLN A 105 -12.73 7.56 13.47
C GLN A 105 -13.81 6.44 13.57
N MET A 106 -13.73 5.39 12.76
CA MET A 106 -14.71 4.32 12.64
C MET A 106 -14.03 2.95 12.78
N MET A 107 -14.50 2.17 13.74
CA MET A 107 -13.94 0.87 14.17
C MET A 107 -13.89 -0.19 13.05
N ASP A 108 -14.58 0.01 11.92
CA ASP A 108 -14.72 -1.04 10.88
C ASP A 108 -13.87 -0.82 9.62
N ALA A 109 -13.16 0.31 9.50
CA ALA A 109 -12.54 0.74 8.24
C ALA A 109 -11.03 1.01 8.32
N GLY A 110 -10.38 0.56 9.40
CA GLY A 110 -8.93 0.71 9.57
C GLY A 110 -8.13 -0.12 8.59
N GLU A 111 -7.13 0.49 7.97
CA GLU A 111 -6.23 -0.15 7.00
C GLU A 111 -4.77 0.22 7.30
N ALA A 112 -3.88 -0.77 7.26
CA ALA A 112 -2.44 -0.58 7.23
C ALA A 112 -1.95 -0.55 5.78
N TYR A 113 -1.09 0.41 5.47
CA TYR A 113 -0.48 0.61 4.16
C TYR A 113 1.03 0.42 4.32
N PHE A 114 1.61 -0.44 3.48
CA PHE A 114 3.04 -0.69 3.44
C PHE A 114 3.58 -0.08 2.16
N TRP A 115 4.42 0.93 2.29
CA TRP A 115 4.89 1.77 1.21
C TRP A 115 6.41 1.77 1.12
N THR A 116 6.96 1.74 -0.09
CA THR A 116 8.40 1.85 -0.36
C THR A 116 8.63 2.87 -1.47
N PRO A 117 9.73 3.64 -1.44
CA PRO A 117 10.05 4.61 -2.49
C PRO A 117 10.04 4.08 -3.91
N GLU A 118 10.42 2.83 -4.12
CA GLU A 118 10.66 2.24 -5.44
C GLU A 118 9.37 1.78 -6.14
N PHE A 119 8.36 1.38 -5.37
CA PHE A 119 7.13 0.76 -5.88
C PHE A 119 5.86 1.46 -5.42
N GLY A 120 5.96 2.36 -4.44
CA GLY A 120 4.79 2.92 -3.78
C GLY A 120 4.20 1.98 -2.74
N VAL A 121 2.87 1.96 -2.63
CA VAL A 121 2.16 1.04 -1.73
C VAL A 121 2.22 -0.38 -2.30
N ILE A 122 2.93 -1.28 -1.63
CA ILE A 122 3.15 -2.66 -2.06
C ILE A 122 2.17 -3.64 -1.41
N LEU A 123 1.71 -3.33 -0.20
CA LEU A 123 0.68 -4.09 0.52
C LEU A 123 -0.32 -3.14 1.18
N ILE A 124 -1.58 -3.54 1.18
CA ILE A 124 -2.63 -2.94 2.02
C ILE A 124 -3.23 -4.08 2.82
N ARG A 125 -3.39 -3.90 4.12
CA ARG A 125 -3.97 -4.90 5.02
C ARG A 125 -5.10 -4.24 5.79
N SER A 126 -6.26 -4.90 5.88
CA SER A 126 -7.27 -4.46 6.84
C SER A 126 -6.81 -4.76 8.27
N LEU A 127 -7.05 -3.83 9.20
CA LEU A 127 -6.69 -4.01 10.60
C LEU A 127 -7.60 -5.01 11.32
N TYR A 128 -8.85 -5.11 10.86
CA TYR A 128 -9.91 -5.89 11.51
C TYR A 128 -10.31 -7.11 10.70
N TRP A 129 -10.13 -7.06 9.39
CA TRP A 129 -10.40 -8.17 8.49
C TRP A 129 -9.09 -8.79 8.02
N GLU A 130 -9.09 -10.09 7.77
CA GLU A 130 -7.95 -10.82 7.18
C GLU A 130 -7.80 -10.56 5.66
N ASN A 131 -8.12 -9.35 5.24
CA ASN A 131 -8.05 -8.92 3.85
C ASN A 131 -6.69 -8.31 3.57
N ILE A 132 -6.02 -8.81 2.53
CA ILE A 132 -4.73 -8.31 2.08
C ILE A 132 -4.85 -7.94 0.59
N MET A 133 -4.33 -6.79 0.22
CA MET A 133 -4.10 -6.43 -1.18
C MET A 133 -2.60 -6.40 -1.42
N LYS A 134 -2.15 -7.07 -2.47
CA LYS A 134 -0.74 -7.10 -2.90
C LYS A 134 -0.60 -6.43 -4.24
N LEU A 135 0.39 -5.55 -4.38
CA LEU A 135 0.76 -4.97 -5.65
C LEU A 135 1.44 -6.04 -6.52
N GLU A 136 1.07 -6.09 -7.80
CA GLU A 136 1.66 -6.95 -8.81
C GLU A 136 2.11 -6.13 -10.02
N CYS A 137 3.19 -6.56 -10.66
CA CYS A 137 3.73 -5.96 -11.87
C CYS A 137 3.63 -6.94 -13.04
N HIS A 138 3.02 -6.50 -14.15
CA HIS A 138 2.81 -7.31 -15.35
C HIS A 138 3.78 -6.95 -16.49
N LYS A 139 4.56 -5.89 -16.30
CA LYS A 139 5.44 -5.34 -17.33
C LYS A 139 6.79 -6.07 -17.44
N SER A 140 7.30 -6.58 -16.32
CA SER A 140 8.63 -7.18 -16.24
C SER A 140 8.64 -8.31 -15.22
N GLU A 141 9.05 -9.50 -15.66
CA GLU A 141 9.21 -10.67 -14.79
C GLU A 141 10.22 -10.41 -13.66
N SER A 142 11.32 -9.70 -13.95
CA SER A 142 12.31 -9.35 -12.93
C SER A 142 11.73 -8.43 -11.86
N LEU A 143 10.98 -7.39 -12.24
CA LEU A 143 10.34 -6.50 -11.27
C LEU A 143 9.22 -7.21 -10.51
N SER A 144 8.46 -8.05 -11.19
CA SER A 144 7.40 -8.86 -10.57
C SER A 144 7.96 -9.78 -9.48
N LYS A 145 9.05 -10.50 -9.79
CA LYS A 145 9.74 -11.36 -8.83
C LYS A 145 10.35 -10.58 -7.67
N GLU A 146 10.96 -9.43 -7.95
CA GLU A 146 11.54 -8.55 -6.94
C GLU A 146 10.47 -8.01 -5.98
N LEU A 147 9.32 -7.58 -6.51
CA LEU A 147 8.18 -7.13 -5.73
C LEU A 147 7.55 -8.26 -4.92
N ASP A 148 7.36 -9.43 -5.50
CA ASP A 148 6.78 -10.59 -4.80
C ASP A 148 7.66 -11.06 -3.64
N GLN A 149 8.99 -11.08 -3.83
CA GLN A 149 9.95 -11.36 -2.77
C GLN A 149 9.88 -10.31 -1.66
N LEU A 150 9.84 -9.02 -1.99
CA LEU A 150 9.71 -7.96 -1.00
C LEU A 150 8.40 -8.08 -0.21
N CYS A 151 7.27 -8.27 -0.88
CA CYS A 151 5.97 -8.49 -0.25
C CYS A 151 6.00 -9.71 0.68
N THR A 152 6.60 -10.81 0.25
CA THR A 152 6.77 -12.04 1.06
C THR A 152 7.59 -11.74 2.33
N MET A 153 8.69 -11.00 2.21
CA MET A 153 9.52 -10.64 3.36
C MET A 153 8.76 -9.77 4.38
N VAL A 154 7.89 -8.87 3.91
CA VAL A 154 7.03 -8.06 4.78
C VAL A 154 5.97 -8.93 5.47
N LEU A 155 5.27 -9.79 4.72
CA LEU A 155 4.19 -10.65 5.25
C LEU A 155 4.67 -11.63 6.32
N PHE A 156 5.83 -12.23 6.12
CA PHE A 156 6.40 -13.23 7.03
C PHE A 156 7.44 -12.65 8.00
N ASP A 157 7.37 -11.34 8.23
CA ASP A 157 8.30 -10.67 9.12
C ASP A 157 8.10 -11.10 10.58
N LYS A 158 9.14 -11.74 11.15
CA LYS A 158 9.15 -12.27 12.52
C LYS A 158 9.06 -11.21 13.62
N SER A 159 9.26 -9.93 13.34
CA SER A 159 9.08 -8.88 14.37
C SER A 159 7.62 -8.51 14.62
N ASN A 160 6.69 -9.11 13.87
CA ASN A 160 5.31 -8.67 13.75
C ASN A 160 5.13 -7.29 13.09
N PHE A 161 6.11 -6.76 12.34
CA PHE A 161 5.94 -5.50 11.58
C PHE A 161 4.63 -5.45 10.78
N PHE A 162 4.28 -6.55 10.11
CA PHE A 162 3.02 -6.66 9.35
C PHE A 162 1.78 -6.80 10.24
N ASN A 163 1.89 -7.55 11.34
CA ASN A 163 0.76 -7.94 12.18
C ASN A 163 0.45 -6.96 13.31
N SER A 164 1.43 -6.19 13.78
CA SER A 164 1.26 -5.31 14.94
C SER A 164 0.25 -4.22 14.62
N ILE A 165 -0.65 -3.99 15.57
CA ILE A 165 -1.32 -2.70 15.75
C ILE A 165 -0.46 -2.05 16.81
N ASP A 166 0.52 -1.27 16.39
CA ASP A 166 1.35 -0.54 17.36
C ASP A 166 0.41 0.36 18.19
N ASN A 167 0.73 0.64 19.46
CA ASN A 167 -0.05 1.57 20.26
C ASN A 167 0.08 2.96 19.61
N ILE A 168 -0.83 3.27 18.70
CA ILE A 168 -0.93 4.58 18.09
C ILE A 168 -1.49 5.47 19.18
N ASP A 169 -0.62 6.26 19.81
CA ASP A 169 -1.06 7.35 20.68
C ASP A 169 -1.78 8.37 19.80
N PHE A 170 -3.11 8.34 19.85
CA PHE A 170 -3.95 9.38 19.29
C PHE A 170 -3.88 10.58 20.24
N GLU A 171 -2.83 11.38 20.13
CA GLU A 171 -2.80 12.73 20.74
C GLU A 171 -3.78 13.68 20.05
#